data_AF-A0A841R1N7-F1
#
_entry.id   AF-A0A841R1N7-F1
#
_cell.length_a   1.000
_cell.length_b   1.000
_cell.length_c   1.000
_cell.angle_alpha   90.00
_cell.angle_beta   90.00
_cell.angle_gamma   90.00
#
_symmetry.space_group_name_H-M   'P 1'
#
loop_
_entity.id
_entity.type
_entity.pdbx_description
1 polymer ?
#
loop_
_entity_poly.entity_id
_entity_poly.type
_entity_poly.pdbx_seq_one_letter_code
_entity_poly.pdbx_strand_id
1 'polypeptide(L)' 'MDRVALLVRSKVKSHTAVKLFNKLSDIWDDSEFLLGALVILKTDAERQMLLDIIEKENITDPSEIVELELDIADGVI' A
#
# COMPACT_ATOMS: atom_id res chain seq x y z
N MET A 1 7.93 -0.74 -20.68
CA MET A 1 7.90 -1.19 -19.27
C MET A 1 8.26 0.00 -18.41
N ASP A 2 7.34 0.41 -17.55
CA ASP A 2 7.54 1.56 -16.66
C ASP A 2 8.62 1.25 -15.61
N ARG A 3 9.55 2.19 -15.39
CA ARG A 3 10.60 2.05 -14.38
C ARG A 3 10.03 1.99 -12.97
N VAL A 4 8.89 2.65 -12.74
CA VAL A 4 8.21 2.66 -11.45
C VAL A 4 7.68 1.27 -11.10
N ALA A 5 7.03 0.58 -12.06
CA ALA A 5 6.54 -0.78 -11.86
C ALA A 5 7.65 -1.79 -11.55
N LEU A 6 8.83 -1.66 -12.15
CA LEU A 6 10.02 -2.45 -11.81
C LEU A 6 10.52 -2.17 -10.39
N LEU A 7 10.49 -0.90 -9.98
CA LEU A 7 10.92 -0.48 -8.66
C LEU A 7 9.97 -1.03 -7.59
N VAL A 8 8.66 -0.91 -7.79
CA VAL A 8 7.63 -1.51 -6.94
C VAL A 8 7.88 -3.01 -6.76
N ARG A 9 8.01 -3.76 -7.86
CA ARG A 9 8.29 -5.20 -7.82
C ARG A 9 9.60 -5.56 -7.11
N SER A 10 10.60 -4.67 -7.12
CA SER A 10 11.87 -4.88 -6.41
C SER A 10 11.77 -4.66 -4.89
N LYS A 11 10.78 -3.89 -4.44
CA LYS A 11 10.52 -3.57 -3.03
C LYS A 11 9.56 -4.55 -2.38
N VAL A 12 8.68 -5.15 -3.17
CA VAL A 12 7.82 -6.25 -2.74
C VAL A 12 8.68 -7.49 -2.48
N LYS A 13 9.08 -7.67 -1.21
CA LYS A 13 9.92 -8.80 -0.77
C LYS A 13 9.19 -9.79 0.13
N SER A 14 8.00 -9.45 0.60
CA SER A 14 7.19 -10.26 1.51
C SER A 14 5.83 -10.60 0.92
N HIS A 15 5.24 -11.69 1.40
CA HIS A 15 3.88 -12.10 1.02
C HIS A 15 2.85 -11.01 1.31
N THR A 16 2.97 -10.31 2.43
CA THR A 16 2.09 -9.20 2.80
C THR A 16 2.23 -8.02 1.85
N ALA A 17 3.45 -7.65 1.44
CA ALA A 17 3.66 -6.60 0.44
C ALA A 17 3.04 -6.95 -0.92
N VAL A 18 3.10 -8.23 -1.35
CA VAL A 18 2.45 -8.69 -2.59
C VAL A 18 0.93 -8.54 -2.48
N LYS A 19 0.35 -8.98 -1.36
CA LYS A 19 -1.11 -8.88 -1.14
C LYS A 19 -1.58 -7.44 -1.15
N LEU A 20 -0.89 -6.57 -0.41
CA LEU A 20 -1.21 -5.15 -0.38
C LEU A 20 -1.10 -4.53 -1.78
N PHE A 21 -0.01 -4.80 -2.51
CA PHE A 21 0.14 -4.32 -3.88
C PHE A 21 -1.04 -4.72 -4.78
N ASN A 22 -1.42 -5.99 -4.77
CA ASN A 22 -2.53 -6.47 -5.60
C ASN A 22 -3.86 -5.80 -5.20
N LYS A 23 -4.12 -5.69 -3.89
CA LYS A 23 -5.33 -5.04 -3.38
C LYS A 23 -5.40 -3.57 -3.82
N LEU A 24 -4.30 -2.85 -3.72
CA LEU A 24 -4.22 -1.44 -4.13
C LEU A 24 -4.33 -1.30 -5.65
N SER A 25 -3.72 -2.20 -6.43
CA SER A 25 -3.81 -2.15 -7.90
C SER A 25 -5.22 -2.43 -8.42
N ASP A 26 -6.01 -3.21 -7.68
CA ASP A 26 -7.43 -3.43 -8.00
C ASP A 26 -8.28 -2.17 -7.72
N ILE A 27 -7.83 -1.28 -6.82
CA ILE A 27 -8.50 -0.02 -6.49
C ILE A 27 -8.11 1.07 -7.48
N TRP A 28 -6.80 1.27 -7.66
CA TRP A 28 -6.28 2.28 -8.58
C TRP A 28 -4.93 1.85 -9.18
N ASP A 29 -4.93 1.60 -10.49
CA ASP A 29 -3.74 1.26 -11.27
C ASP A 29 -2.89 2.52 -11.57
N ASP A 30 -2.44 3.20 -10.51
CA ASP A 30 -1.52 4.32 -10.58
C ASP A 30 -0.17 3.96 -9.94
N SER A 31 0.90 4.13 -10.69
CA SER A 31 2.22 3.66 -10.27
C SER A 31 2.84 4.46 -9.11
N GLU A 32 2.49 5.74 -8.96
CA GLU A 32 2.99 6.59 -7.88
C GLU A 32 2.27 6.26 -6.57
N PHE A 33 0.95 6.08 -6.64
CA PHE A 33 0.12 5.59 -5.55
C PHE A 33 0.62 4.24 -5.01
N LEU A 34 0.77 3.25 -5.91
CA LEU A 34 1.22 1.90 -5.52
C LEU A 34 2.62 1.89 -4.92
N LEU A 35 3.51 2.78 -5.40
CA LEU A 35 4.85 2.91 -4.83
C LEU A 35 4.81 3.61 -3.46
N GLY A 36 3.99 4.64 -3.31
CA GLY A 36 3.80 5.38 -2.06
C GLY A 36 3.49 4.45 -0.90
N ALA A 37 2.43 3.66 -1.04
CA ALA A 37 1.99 2.67 -0.06
C ALA A 37 3.09 1.69 0.37
N LEU A 38 3.88 1.23 -0.60
CA LEU A 38 4.91 0.23 -0.37
C LEU A 38 6.21 0.82 0.20
N VAL A 39 6.45 2.12 0.05
CA VAL A 39 7.66 2.78 0.54
C VAL A 39 7.43 3.46 1.89
N ILE A 40 6.25 4.06 2.09
CA ILE A 40 5.87 4.75 3.33
C ILE A 40 5.77 3.76 4.48
N LEU A 41 5.08 2.64 4.26
CA LEU A 41 5.02 1.54 5.22
C LEU A 41 6.32 0.74 5.19
N LYS A 42 7.07 0.76 6.28
CA LYS A 42 8.43 0.19 6.39
C LYS A 42 8.38 -1.28 6.77
N THR A 43 7.40 -1.69 7.58
CA THR A 43 7.31 -3.05 8.12
C THR A 43 6.13 -3.83 7.53
N ASP A 44 6.21 -5.16 7.57
CA ASP A 44 5.08 -6.01 7.19
C ASP A 44 3.88 -5.84 8.12
N ALA A 45 4.11 -5.45 9.38
CA ALA A 45 3.04 -5.19 10.34
C ALA A 45 2.21 -3.96 9.93
N GLU A 46 2.87 -2.87 9.56
CA GLU A 46 2.22 -1.66 9.05
C GLU A 46 1.44 -1.95 7.76
N ARG A 47 2.04 -2.71 6.82
CA ARG A 47 1.35 -3.14 5.59
C ARG A 47 0.13 -4.01 5.88
N GLN A 48 0.23 -4.92 6.84
CA GLN A 48 -0.88 -5.78 7.22
C GLN A 48 -1.99 -4.95 7.86
N MET A 49 -1.64 -3.97 8.71
CA MET A 49 -2.61 -3.08 9.34
C MET A 49 -3.42 -2.28 8.31
N LEU A 50 -2.75 -1.69 7.32
CA LEU A 50 -3.46 -1.01 6.23
C LEU A 50 -4.38 -1.98 5.46
N LEU A 51 -3.85 -3.16 5.10
CA LEU A 51 -4.63 -4.16 4.38
C LEU A 51 -5.89 -4.57 5.17
N ASP A 52 -5.76 -4.79 6.47
CA ASP A 52 -6.86 -5.15 7.35
C ASP A 52 -7.92 -4.03 7.43
N ILE A 53 -7.51 -2.76 7.50
CA ILE A 53 -8.42 -1.61 7.52
C ILE A 53 -9.17 -1.50 6.18
N ILE A 54 -8.45 -1.53 5.05
CA ILE A 54 -9.04 -1.47 3.71
C ILE A 54 -10.07 -2.58 3.52
N GLU A 55 -9.76 -3.81 3.94
CA GLU A 55 -10.67 -4.95 3.79
C GLU A 55 -11.87 -4.87 4.73
N LYS A 56 -11.66 -4.49 5.99
CA LYS A 56 -12.72 -4.42 7.01
C LYS A 56 -13.71 -3.29 6.73
N GLU A 57 -13.21 -2.13 6.29
CA GLU A 57 -14.01 -0.93 6.08
C GLU A 57 -14.43 -0.76 4.61
N ASN A 58 -13.95 -1.67 3.74
CA ASN A 58 -14.22 -1.66 2.30
C ASN A 58 -13.85 -0.31 1.65
N ILE A 59 -12.68 0.20 2.01
CA ILE A 59 -12.16 1.47 1.51
C ILE A 59 -11.75 1.29 0.05
N THR A 60 -12.24 2.18 -0.81
CA THR A 60 -11.95 2.19 -2.25
C THR A 60 -11.51 3.56 -2.75
N ASP A 61 -11.51 4.59 -1.90
CA ASP A 61 -11.02 5.91 -2.28
C ASP A 61 -9.48 5.98 -2.12
N PRO A 62 -8.72 6.30 -3.17
CA PRO A 62 -7.27 6.35 -3.06
C PRO A 62 -6.74 7.44 -2.14
N SER A 63 -7.47 8.55 -1.97
CA SER A 63 -7.02 9.65 -1.10
C SER A 63 -7.12 9.24 0.36
N GLU A 64 -8.22 8.59 0.74
CA GLU A 64 -8.41 8.00 2.07
C GLU A 64 -7.33 6.96 2.40
N ILE A 65 -6.94 6.15 1.42
CA ILE A 65 -5.85 5.17 1.59
C ILE A 65 -4.50 5.87 1.83
N VAL A 66 -4.19 6.93 1.08
CA VAL A 66 -2.96 7.71 1.30
C VAL A 66 -2.95 8.36 2.68
N GLU A 67 -4.08 8.89 3.15
CA GLU A 67 -4.20 9.45 4.50
C GLU A 67 -3.93 8.37 5.56
N LEU A 68 -4.53 7.19 5.43
CA LEU A 68 -4.31 6.06 6.33
C LEU A 68 -2.85 5.57 6.34
N GLU A 69 -2.20 5.53 5.17
CA GLU A 69 -0.78 5.17 5.07
C GLU A 69 0.11 6.09 5.88
N LEU A 70 -0.17 7.40 5.83
CA LEU A 70 0.56 8.41 6.58
C LEU A 70 0.29 8.27 8.08
N ASP A 71 -0.97 8.12 8.49
CA ASP A 71 -1.34 7.94 9.90
C ASP A 71 -0.68 6.69 10.52
N ILE A 72 -0.63 5.58 9.78
CA ILE A 72 0.05 4.36 10.23
C ILE A 72 1.57 4.59 10.32
N ALA A 73 2.18 5.21 9.31
CA ALA A 73 3.62 5.44 9.30
C ALA A 73 4.09 6.42 10.40
N ASP A 74 3.23 7.37 10.77
CA ASP A 74 3.45 8.31 11.86
C ASP A 74 3.08 7.73 13.24
N GLY A 75 2.45 6.55 13.28
CA GLY A 75 2.06 5.86 14.52
C GLY A 75 0.88 6.51 15.24
N VAL A 76 -0.04 7.12 14.49
CA VAL A 76 -1.24 7.80 14.99
C VAL A 76 -2.39 6.83 15.22
N ILE A 77 -2.31 5.60 14.67
CA ILE A 77 -3.31 4.52 14.75
C ILE A 77 -2.68 3.26 15.37
#